data_AF-A0A8C7J230-F1
#
_entry.id   AF-A0A8C7J230-F1
#
_cell.length_a   1.000
_cell.length_b   1.000
_cell.length_c   1.000
_cell.angle_alpha   90.00
_cell.angle_beta   90.00
_cell.angle_gamma   90.00
#
_symmetry.space_group_name_H-M   'P 1'
#
loop_
_entity.id
_entity.type
_entity.pdbx_description
1 polymer ?
#
loop_
_entity_poly.entity_id
_entity_poly.type
_entity_poly.pdbx_seq_one_letter_code
_entity_poly.pdbx_strand_id
1 'polypeptide(L)'
;MADYREAPLATRPKTLDPAEYFNLSLNQRRAEEERAGLRAQLKRQYQMQLNNPHRKELIEDPALTRWVYARTNPYNHFRATKKTSLLGGLFGVVPLFVLYYVLKTDRDKKEEQIKAGTYDRKFKLAY
;
A
#
# COMPACT_ATOMS: atom_id res chain seq x y z
N MET A 1 6.42 -0.97 35.76
CA MET A 1 6.48 -1.57 34.41
C MET A 1 5.69 -0.65 33.50
N ALA A 2 6.19 -0.30 32.32
CA ALA A 2 5.48 0.60 31.40
C ALA A 2 4.42 -0.19 30.60
N ASP A 3 3.20 0.36 30.49
CA ASP A 3 2.13 -0.25 29.71
C ASP A 3 2.41 -0.18 28.20
N TYR A 4 2.11 -1.27 27.47
CA TYR A 4 2.34 -1.33 26.03
C TYR A 4 1.33 -0.46 25.26
N ARG A 5 1.83 0.54 24.53
CA ARG A 5 1.04 1.39 23.63
C ARG A 5 1.19 0.92 22.19
N GLU A 6 0.06 0.56 21.58
CA GLU A 6 0.00 0.19 20.18
C GLU A 6 0.26 1.39 19.26
N ALA A 7 0.83 1.12 18.09
CA ALA A 7 1.03 2.08 17.00
C ALA A 7 0.65 1.44 15.66
N PRO A 8 0.36 2.24 14.60
CA PRO A 8 -0.06 1.72 13.31
C PRO A 8 0.90 0.70 12.68
N LEU A 9 2.20 0.79 13.00
CA LEU A 9 3.24 -0.12 12.53
C LEU A 9 3.75 -1.08 13.64
N ALA A 10 3.22 -0.97 14.87
CA ALA A 10 3.58 -1.81 16.00
C ALA A 10 2.30 -2.27 16.71
N THR A 11 1.75 -3.38 16.24
CA THR A 11 0.54 -3.98 16.82
C THR A 11 0.82 -4.60 18.18
N ARG A 12 -0.21 -4.70 19.03
CA ARG A 12 -0.08 -5.36 20.33
C ARG A 12 0.20 -6.86 20.15
N PRO A 13 1.17 -7.43 20.88
CA PRO A 13 1.37 -8.88 20.93
C PRO A 13 0.10 -9.57 21.44
N LYS A 14 -0.22 -10.74 20.89
CA LYS A 14 -1.43 -11.50 21.28
C LYS A 14 -1.50 -11.75 22.79
N THR A 15 -0.39 -12.16 23.39
CA THR A 15 -0.29 -12.45 24.83
C THR A 15 -0.62 -11.26 25.73
N LEU A 16 -0.52 -10.03 25.24
CA LEU A 16 -0.86 -8.81 25.97
C LEU A 16 -2.29 -8.33 25.67
N ASP A 17 -2.99 -8.94 24.71
CA ASP A 17 -4.36 -8.59 24.36
C ASP A 17 -5.34 -9.14 25.41
N PRO A 18 -6.04 -8.29 26.18
CA PRO A 18 -7.01 -8.75 27.17
C PRO A 18 -8.17 -9.53 26.56
N ALA A 19 -8.47 -9.31 25.27
CA ALA A 19 -9.52 -10.02 24.56
C ALA A 19 -9.24 -11.53 24.42
N GLU A 20 -7.97 -11.95 24.44
CA GLU A 20 -7.59 -13.37 24.32
C GLU A 20 -8.01 -14.19 25.54
N TYR A 21 -8.02 -13.58 26.74
CA TYR A 21 -8.24 -14.29 28.00
C TYR A 21 -9.53 -13.90 28.73
N PHE A 22 -9.89 -12.62 28.78
CA PHE A 22 -10.86 -12.12 29.77
C PHE A 22 -12.29 -11.90 29.23
N ASN A 23 -12.55 -12.09 27.93
CA ASN A 23 -13.85 -11.74 27.31
C ASN A 23 -14.45 -12.82 26.40
N LEU A 24 -14.15 -14.11 26.63
CA LEU A 24 -14.58 -15.24 25.80
C LEU A 24 -16.09 -15.49 25.87
N SER A 25 -16.87 -14.81 25.03
CA SER A 25 -18.30 -15.06 24.88
C SER A 25 -18.59 -16.32 24.05
N LEU A 26 -19.76 -16.93 24.24
CA LEU A 26 -20.21 -18.07 23.41
C LEU A 26 -20.21 -17.72 21.92
N ASN A 27 -20.58 -16.49 21.57
CA ASN A 27 -20.60 -16.02 20.18
C ASN A 27 -19.19 -15.94 19.58
N GLN A 28 -18.19 -15.51 20.35
CA GLN A 28 -16.81 -15.48 19.89
C GLN A 28 -16.27 -16.89 19.67
N ARG A 29 -16.55 -17.83 20.58
CA ARG A 29 -16.15 -19.24 20.39
C ARG A 29 -16.75 -19.82 19.11
N ARG A 30 -18.04 -19.58 18.86
CA ARG A 30 -18.70 -19.99 17.61
C ARG A 30 -18.01 -19.37 16.38
N ALA A 31 -17.71 -18.07 16.41
CA ALA A 31 -17.01 -17.41 15.31
C ALA A 31 -15.58 -17.96 15.09
N GLU A 32 -14.88 -18.34 16.16
CA GLU A 32 -13.57 -18.99 16.07
C GLU A 32 -13.66 -20.39 15.48
N GLU A 33 -14.63 -21.19 15.92
CA GLU A 33 -14.93 -22.53 15.38
C GLU A 33 -15.30 -22.44 13.90
N GLU A 34 -16.15 -21.48 13.50
CA GLU A 34 -16.51 -21.24 12.10
C GLU A 34 -15.28 -20.86 11.26
N ARG A 35 -14.43 -19.94 11.75
CA ARG A 35 -13.17 -19.56 11.07
C ARG A 35 -12.21 -20.75 10.96
N ALA A 36 -12.10 -21.57 12.00
CA ALA A 36 -11.26 -22.76 12.01
C ALA A 36 -11.78 -23.81 11.02
N GLY A 37 -13.10 -24.03 10.99
CA GLY A 37 -13.78 -24.91 10.04
C GLY A 37 -13.54 -24.49 8.59
N LEU A 38 -13.74 -23.21 8.28
CA LEU A 38 -13.48 -22.65 6.96
C LEU A 38 -12.01 -22.81 6.56
N ARG A 39 -11.07 -22.52 7.48
CA ARG A 39 -9.63 -22.71 7.24
C ARG A 39 -9.29 -24.18 6.95
N ALA A 40 -9.86 -25.10 7.72
CA ALA A 40 -9.64 -26.53 7.54
C ALA A 40 -10.19 -27.02 6.18
N GLN A 41 -11.37 -26.54 5.79
CA GLN A 41 -11.98 -26.85 4.50
C GLN A 41 -11.11 -26.37 3.33
N LEU A 42 -10.66 -25.10 3.34
CA LEU A 42 -9.80 -24.55 2.30
C LEU A 42 -8.46 -25.28 2.23
N LYS A 43 -7.85 -25.59 3.39
CA LYS A 43 -6.61 -26.36 3.46
C LYS A 43 -6.79 -27.76 2.85
N ARG A 44 -7.90 -28.45 3.17
CA ARG A 44 -8.22 -29.76 2.60
C ARG A 44 -8.35 -29.68 1.08
N GLN A 45 -9.10 -28.70 0.57
CA GLN A 45 -9.26 -28.50 -0.88
C GLN A 45 -7.90 -28.33 -1.58
N TYR A 46 -7.05 -27.45 -1.04
CA TYR A 46 -5.72 -27.21 -1.60
C TYR A 46 -4.84 -28.48 -1.56
N GLN A 47 -4.84 -29.20 -0.44
CA GLN A 47 -4.06 -30.44 -0.30
C GLN A 47 -4.52 -31.53 -1.28
N MET A 48 -5.82 -31.67 -1.53
CA MET A 48 -6.34 -32.63 -2.51
C MET A 48 -5.87 -32.32 -3.94
N GLN A 49 -5.81 -31.04 -4.30
CA GLN A 49 -5.29 -30.61 -5.60
C GLN A 49 -3.76 -30.76 -5.69
N LEU A 50 -3.06 -30.45 -4.59
CA LEU A 50 -1.60 -30.54 -4.50
C LEU A 50 -1.10 -31.98 -4.61
N ASN A 51 -1.79 -32.91 -3.97
CA ASN A 51 -1.40 -34.31 -3.90
C ASN A 51 -1.89 -35.15 -5.09
N ASN A 52 -2.54 -34.54 -6.10
CA ASN A 52 -2.97 -35.27 -7.29
C ASN A 52 -1.75 -35.59 -8.18
N PRO A 53 -1.41 -36.89 -8.41
CA PRO A 53 -0.23 -37.27 -9.19
C PRO A 53 -0.36 -36.94 -10.68
N HIS A 54 -1.57 -36.70 -11.19
CA HIS A 54 -1.82 -36.36 -12.60
C HIS A 54 -1.76 -34.84 -12.86
N ARG A 55 -1.53 -34.03 -11.82
CA ARG A 55 -1.49 -32.57 -11.97
C ARG A 55 -0.23 -32.14 -12.73
N LYS A 56 -0.43 -31.43 -13.85
CA LYS A 56 0.65 -30.84 -14.67
C LYS A 56 0.76 -29.33 -14.55
N GLU A 57 -0.29 -28.66 -14.07
CA GLU A 57 -0.42 -27.21 -14.06
C GLU A 57 -0.33 -26.62 -12.65
N LEU A 58 -0.16 -25.29 -12.58
CA LEU A 58 -0.19 -24.53 -11.33
C LEU A 58 -1.60 -24.52 -10.74
N ILE A 59 -1.69 -24.62 -9.41
CA ILE A 59 -2.97 -24.48 -8.71
C ILE A 59 -3.36 -23.00 -8.71
N GLU A 60 -4.48 -22.67 -9.33
CA GLU A 60 -5.05 -21.33 -9.27
C GLU A 60 -5.68 -21.07 -7.90
N ASP A 61 -5.26 -19.99 -7.25
CA ASP A 61 -5.90 -19.51 -6.03
C ASP A 61 -6.96 -18.44 -6.39
N PRO A 62 -8.27 -18.74 -6.23
CA PRO A 62 -9.32 -17.76 -6.50
C PRO A 62 -9.23 -16.53 -5.59
N ALA A 63 -8.66 -16.64 -4.39
CA ALA A 63 -8.46 -15.49 -3.50
C ALA A 63 -7.41 -14.53 -4.09
N LEU A 64 -6.31 -15.06 -4.63
CA LEU A 64 -5.29 -14.27 -5.32
C LEU A 64 -5.87 -13.58 -6.56
N THR A 65 -6.62 -14.31 -7.40
CA THR A 65 -7.24 -13.75 -8.60
C THR A 65 -8.21 -12.62 -8.25
N ARG A 66 -9.04 -12.79 -7.21
CA ARG A 66 -9.95 -11.74 -6.71
C ARG A 66 -9.19 -10.54 -6.16
N TRP A 67 -8.08 -10.76 -5.45
CA TRP A 67 -7.24 -9.68 -4.94
C TRP A 67 -6.58 -8.89 -6.05
N VAL A 68 -6.03 -9.56 -7.07
CA VAL A 68 -5.49 -8.91 -8.27
C VAL A 68 -6.60 -8.10 -8.94
N TYR A 69 -7.76 -8.71 -9.19
CA TYR A 69 -8.90 -8.06 -9.80
C TYR A 69 -9.34 -6.80 -9.04
N ALA A 70 -9.38 -6.84 -7.71
CA ALA A 70 -9.73 -5.70 -6.87
C ALA A 70 -8.72 -4.54 -7.00
N ARG A 71 -7.42 -4.84 -7.15
CA ARG A 71 -6.38 -3.81 -7.36
C ARG A 71 -6.37 -3.25 -8.77
N THR A 72 -6.73 -4.04 -9.78
CA THR A 72 -6.73 -3.61 -11.18
C THR A 72 -8.00 -2.87 -11.58
N ASN A 73 -9.10 -3.05 -10.86
CA ASN A 73 -10.39 -2.42 -11.18
C ASN A 73 -10.85 -1.35 -10.16
N PRO A 74 -10.01 -0.35 -9.81
CA PRO A 74 -10.41 0.67 -8.85
C PRO A 74 -11.46 1.65 -9.40
N TYR A 75 -11.51 1.84 -10.73
CA TYR A 75 -12.38 2.85 -11.35
C TYR A 75 -13.88 2.54 -11.21
N ASN A 76 -14.26 1.26 -11.22
CA ASN A 76 -15.66 0.84 -11.09
C ASN A 76 -16.32 1.28 -9.77
N HIS A 77 -15.52 1.47 -8.73
CA HIS A 77 -15.98 1.90 -7.41
C HIS A 77 -15.55 3.34 -7.07
N PHE A 78 -14.89 4.03 -8.00
CA PHE A 78 -14.47 5.41 -7.81
C PHE A 78 -15.67 6.36 -7.86
N ARG A 79 -15.72 7.29 -6.91
CA ARG A 79 -16.72 8.36 -6.88
C ARG A 79 -16.01 9.69 -6.70
N ALA A 80 -16.31 10.66 -7.57
CA ALA A 80 -15.79 12.02 -7.47
C ALA A 80 -16.42 12.72 -6.26
N THR A 81 -15.74 12.68 -5.12
CA THR A 81 -16.11 13.35 -3.87
C THR A 81 -15.16 14.52 -3.58
N LYS A 82 -15.54 15.41 -2.67
CA LYS A 82 -14.68 16.54 -2.27
C LYS A 82 -13.30 16.07 -1.76
N LYS A 83 -13.26 14.97 -0.99
CA LYS A 83 -12.01 14.38 -0.48
C LYS A 83 -11.13 13.85 -1.61
N THR A 84 -11.70 13.08 -2.54
CA THR A 84 -10.93 12.49 -3.65
C THR A 84 -10.43 13.57 -4.60
N SER A 85 -11.24 14.60 -4.88
CA SER A 85 -10.83 15.71 -5.73
C SER A 85 -9.73 16.55 -5.07
N LEU A 86 -9.82 16.81 -3.76
CA LEU A 86 -8.79 17.52 -3.01
C LEU A 86 -7.46 16.75 -3.00
N LEU A 87 -7.49 15.46 -2.70
CA LEU A 87 -6.30 14.60 -2.71
C LEU A 87 -5.71 14.49 -4.13
N GLY A 88 -6.57 14.33 -5.15
CA GLY A 88 -6.14 14.29 -6.55
C GLY A 88 -5.45 15.57 -7.00
N GLY A 89 -6.01 16.74 -6.64
CA GLY A 89 -5.37 18.03 -6.92
C GLY A 89 -4.06 18.21 -6.14
N LEU A 90 -4.07 17.89 -4.85
CA LEU A 90 -2.89 18.02 -3.98
C LEU A 90 -1.74 17.15 -4.45
N PHE A 91 -1.97 15.89 -4.80
CA PHE A 91 -0.91 14.96 -5.19
C PHE A 91 -0.61 14.96 -6.69
N GLY A 92 -1.56 15.35 -7.54
CA GLY A 92 -1.37 15.40 -8.99
C GLY A 92 -0.82 16.74 -9.48
N VAL A 93 -1.38 17.85 -8.98
CA VAL A 93 -1.14 19.18 -9.55
C VAL A 93 -0.05 19.94 -8.78
N VAL A 94 -0.06 19.90 -7.45
CA VAL A 94 0.89 20.68 -6.64
C VAL A 94 2.35 20.32 -6.91
N PRO A 95 2.75 19.03 -7.03
CA PRO A 95 4.14 18.69 -7.34
C PRO A 95 4.62 19.28 -8.66
N LEU A 96 3.74 19.40 -9.67
CA LEU A 96 4.09 20.00 -10.96
C LEU A 96 4.39 21.50 -10.81
N PHE A 97 3.58 22.22 -10.04
CA PHE A 97 3.82 23.65 -9.76
C PHE A 97 5.09 23.86 -8.92
N VAL A 98 5.34 22.99 -7.94
CA VAL A 98 6.55 23.04 -7.13
C VAL A 98 7.79 22.81 -8.01
N LEU A 99 7.80 21.76 -8.83
CA LEU A 99 8.90 21.49 -9.76
C LEU A 99 9.09 22.61 -10.77
N TYR A 100 7.99 23.14 -11.33
CA TYR A 100 8.05 24.27 -12.23
C TYR A 100 8.72 25.48 -11.57
N TYR A 101 8.31 25.86 -10.37
CA TYR A 101 8.86 27.01 -9.67
C TYR A 101 10.34 26.83 -9.31
N VAL A 102 10.71 25.67 -8.77
CA VAL A 102 12.10 25.36 -8.42
C VAL A 102 13.00 25.39 -9.66
N LEU A 103 12.60 24.70 -10.74
CA LEU A 103 13.38 24.67 -11.98
C LEU A 103 13.42 26.04 -12.67
N LYS A 104 12.32 26.79 -12.65
CA LYS A 104 12.25 28.11 -13.27
C LYS A 104 13.15 29.10 -12.54
N THR A 105 13.07 29.15 -11.22
CA THR A 105 13.91 30.06 -10.42
C THR A 105 15.39 29.72 -10.51
N ASP A 106 15.76 28.43 -10.54
CA ASP A 106 17.15 28.00 -10.74
C ASP A 106 17.67 28.41 -12.13
N ARG A 107 16.89 28.16 -13.18
CA ARG A 107 17.24 28.55 -14.55
C ARG A 107 17.38 30.04 -14.71
N ASP A 108 16.45 30.83 -14.19
CA ASP A 108 16.49 32.28 -14.32
C ASP A 108 17.72 32.87 -13.60
N LYS A 109 18.01 32.41 -12.37
CA LYS A 109 19.24 32.78 -11.64
C LYS A 109 20.51 32.43 -12.41
N LYS A 110 20.56 31.24 -13.00
CA LYS A 110 21.70 30.79 -13.79
C LYS A 110 21.91 31.64 -15.03
N GLU A 111 20.83 31.93 -15.77
CA GLU A 111 20.88 32.81 -16.96
C GLU A 111 21.32 34.23 -16.59
N GLU A 112 20.85 34.77 -15.46
CA GLU A 112 21.29 36.07 -14.94
C GLU A 112 22.78 36.09 -14.62
N GLN A 113 23.30 35.06 -13.94
CA GLN A 113 24.74 34.96 -13.65
C GLN A 113 25.59 34.81 -14.91
N ILE A 114 25.09 34.09 -15.92
CA ILE A 114 25.76 33.98 -17.22
C ILE A 114 25.81 35.35 -17.91
N LYS A 115 24.71 36.10 -17.93
CA LYS A 115 24.65 37.44 -18.52
C LYS A 115 25.53 38.45 -17.78
N ALA A 116 25.61 38.35 -16.45
CA ALA A 116 26.46 39.20 -15.63
C ALA A 116 27.96 38.82 -15.71
N GLY A 117 28.30 37.70 -16.37
CA GLY A 117 29.67 37.20 -16.45
C GLY A 117 30.24 36.65 -15.14
N THR A 118 29.40 36.50 -14.11
CA THR A 118 29.79 35.98 -12.78
C THR A 118 29.72 34.46 -12.69
N TYR A 119 29.09 33.80 -13.65
CA TYR A 119 28.97 32.34 -13.71
C TYR A 119 30.30 31.67 -14.15
N ASP A 120 31.01 31.01 -13.23
CA ASP A 120 32.27 30.32 -13.54
C ASP A 120 32.02 29.04 -14.38
N ARG A 121 32.56 29.01 -15.61
CA ARG A 121 32.35 27.93 -16.59
C ARG A 121 33.61 27.56 -17.38
N LYS A 122 34.80 27.65 -16.77
CA LYS A 122 36.12 27.55 -17.44
C LYS A 122 36.33 26.35 -18.38
N PHE A 123 35.87 25.15 -18.03
CA PHE A 123 36.16 23.92 -18.79
C PHE A 123 34.94 23.29 -19.48
N LYS A 124 33.81 24.00 -19.57
CA LYS A 124 32.59 23.41 -20.12
C LYS A 124 32.55 23.53 -21.65
N LEU A 125 33.14 22.54 -22.31
CA LEU A 125 33.27 22.40 -23.76
C LEU A 125 32.01 21.84 -24.45
N ALA A 126 31.15 21.12 -23.73
CA ALA A 126 29.87 20.57 -24.21
C ALA A 126 28.70 21.08 -23.36
N TYR A 127 27.47 21.06 -23.90
CA TYR A 127 26.29 21.64 -23.24
C TYR A 127 25.74 20.78 -22.10
#